data_AF-H8Z7H7-F1
#
_entry.id   AF-H8Z7H7-F1
#
_cell.length_a   1.000
_cell.length_b   1.000
_cell.length_c   1.000
_cell.angle_alpha   90.00
_cell.angle_beta   90.00
_cell.angle_gamma   90.00
#
_symmetry.space_group_name_H-M   'P 1'
#
loop_
_entity.id
_entity.type
_entity.pdbx_description
1 polymer ?
#
loop_
_entity_poly.entity_id
_entity_poly.type
_entity_poly.pdbx_seq_one_letter_code
_entity_poly.pdbx_strand_id
1 'polypeptide(L)'
;MPEPTTPKRLPSPPECYDIHFNLRIPATLWLIMVLLLRHGLLLIITFMPTTGKEITVLRELIRPEYLLADAIALPVFISAIRRHAPITPAWMRQVWQRARILLSLSLLVYLSLLTNSLLTGPGSVGRHLSEAVLISALLNLAALTYLWRARMLPDLFRDWPDKQAPPAGKPIIKQALLAEANTRSQASEQNSGPSRTG
;
A
#
# COMPACT_ATOMS: atom_id res chain seq x y z
N MET A 1 -25.01 33.49 9.94
CA MET A 1 -24.88 32.04 9.69
C MET A 1 -23.51 31.61 10.21
N PRO A 2 -23.40 30.90 11.35
CA PRO A 2 -22.11 30.39 11.83
C PRO A 2 -21.61 29.28 10.87
N GLU A 3 -20.35 29.37 10.46
CA GLU A 3 -19.70 28.29 9.71
C GLU A 3 -19.73 26.99 10.53
N PRO A 4 -20.07 25.84 9.92
CA PRO A 4 -19.97 24.56 10.60
C PRO A 4 -18.50 24.32 10.92
N THR A 5 -18.15 24.42 12.21
CA THR A 5 -16.83 24.05 12.73
C THR A 5 -16.60 22.58 12.45
N THR A 6 -15.90 22.30 11.35
CA THR A 6 -15.46 20.95 10.99
C THR A 6 -14.62 20.44 12.16
N PRO A 7 -14.95 19.29 12.77
CA PRO A 7 -14.20 18.77 13.91
C PRO A 7 -12.73 18.60 13.49
N LYS A 8 -11.86 19.41 14.11
CA LYS A 8 -10.42 19.42 13.88
C LYS A 8 -9.89 18.04 14.25
N ARG A 9 -9.65 17.18 13.25
CA ARG A 9 -9.07 15.85 13.50
C ARG A 9 -7.73 16.07 14.16
N LEU A 10 -7.56 15.47 15.34
CA LEU A 10 -6.27 15.46 16.03
C LEU A 10 -5.23 14.86 15.07
N PRO A 11 -4.07 15.51 14.88
CA PRO A 11 -3.00 14.99 14.05
C PRO A 11 -2.52 13.64 14.60
N SER A 12 -2.27 12.69 13.71
CA SER A 12 -1.74 11.37 14.07
C SER A 12 -0.40 11.51 14.81
N PRO A 13 -0.07 10.60 15.75
CA PRO A 13 1.22 10.61 16.45
C PRO A 13 2.39 10.60 15.46
N PRO A 14 3.50 11.31 15.74
CA PRO A 14 4.66 11.38 14.85
C PRO A 14 5.28 10.00 14.57
N GLU A 15 5.09 9.03 15.46
CA GLU A 15 5.57 7.64 15.32
C GLU A 15 4.91 6.86 14.18
N CYS A 16 3.77 7.33 13.64
CA CYS A 16 3.07 6.70 12.53
C CYS A 16 3.64 7.06 11.14
N TYR A 17 4.62 7.97 11.08
CA TYR A 17 5.23 8.45 9.85
C TYR A 17 6.61 7.81 9.63
N ASP A 18 6.91 7.49 8.36
CA ASP A 18 8.22 7.02 7.94
C ASP A 18 9.21 8.18 7.74
N ILE A 19 10.50 7.88 7.54
CA ILE A 19 11.59 8.86 7.28
C ILE A 19 11.31 9.83 6.12
N HIS A 20 10.34 9.48 5.26
CA HIS A 20 9.88 10.27 4.12
C HIS A 20 8.58 11.03 4.39
N PHE A 21 8.14 11.16 5.64
CA PHE A 21 6.85 11.76 6.05
C PHE A 21 5.61 11.09 5.44
N ASN A 22 5.74 9.86 4.96
CA ASN A 22 4.61 9.05 4.48
C ASN A 22 4.04 8.23 5.63
N LEU A 23 2.72 8.05 5.65
CA LEU A 23 2.08 7.19 6.64
C LEU A 23 2.59 5.74 6.48
N ARG A 24 3.16 5.15 7.54
CA ARG A 24 3.71 3.78 7.51
C ARG A 24 2.57 2.78 7.30
N ILE A 25 2.79 1.82 6.40
CA ILE A 25 1.81 0.75 6.19
C ILE A 25 1.77 -0.12 7.47
N PRO A 26 0.63 -0.23 8.17
CA PRO A 26 0.56 -1.03 9.38
C PRO A 26 0.80 -2.51 9.05
N ALA A 27 1.50 -3.23 9.92
CA ALA A 27 1.84 -4.63 9.71
C ALA A 27 0.60 -5.52 9.50
N THR A 28 -0.53 -5.15 10.10
CA THR A 28 -1.83 -5.79 9.88
C THR A 28 -2.31 -5.69 8.43
N LEU A 29 -2.07 -4.58 7.73
CA LEU A 29 -2.43 -4.46 6.31
C LEU A 29 -1.55 -5.36 5.45
N TRP A 30 -0.25 -5.45 5.75
CA TRP A 30 0.65 -6.42 5.11
C TRP A 30 0.15 -7.85 5.30
N LEU A 31 -0.21 -8.21 6.53
CA LEU A 31 -0.75 -9.54 6.84
C LEU A 31 -2.02 -9.83 6.05
N ILE A 32 -2.94 -8.87 5.94
CA ILE A 32 -4.17 -9.01 5.14
C ILE A 32 -3.83 -9.25 3.66
N MET A 33 -2.92 -8.45 3.09
CA MET A 33 -2.55 -8.62 1.68
C MET A 33 -1.92 -9.99 1.42
N VAL A 34 -0.99 -10.43 2.27
CA VAL A 34 -0.37 -11.76 2.17
C VAL A 34 -1.41 -12.87 2.34
N LEU A 35 -2.33 -12.72 3.30
CA LEU A 35 -3.42 -13.65 3.52
C LEU A 35 -4.32 -13.78 2.28
N LEU A 36 -4.64 -12.67 1.61
CA LEU A 36 -5.42 -12.68 0.37
C LEU A 36 -4.63 -13.33 -0.78
N LEU A 37 -3.33 -13.09 -0.86
CA LEU A 37 -2.45 -13.65 -1.89
C LEU A 37 -2.03 -15.10 -1.64
N ARG A 38 -2.51 -15.74 -0.56
CA ARG A 38 -2.02 -17.06 -0.15
C ARG A 38 -2.20 -18.14 -1.21
N HIS A 39 -3.28 -18.10 -2.01
CA HIS A 39 -3.52 -19.13 -3.03
C HIS A 39 -2.61 -18.90 -4.24
N GLY A 40 -2.35 -17.64 -4.60
CA GLY A 40 -1.35 -17.24 -5.57
C GLY A 40 0.06 -17.58 -5.12
N LEU A 41 0.40 -17.41 -3.84
CA LEU A 41 1.68 -17.87 -3.28
C LEU A 41 1.81 -19.38 -3.36
N LEU A 42 0.78 -20.13 -2.94
CA LEU A 42 0.76 -21.58 -3.06
C LEU A 42 0.89 -22.00 -4.53
N LEU A 43 0.23 -21.30 -5.46
CA LEU A 43 0.38 -21.53 -6.89
C LEU A 43 1.83 -21.30 -7.33
N ILE A 44 2.44 -20.17 -6.99
CA ILE A 44 3.84 -19.86 -7.35
C ILE A 44 4.78 -20.94 -6.81
N ILE A 45 4.60 -21.37 -5.57
CA ILE A 45 5.40 -22.45 -4.95
C ILE A 45 5.17 -23.77 -5.69
N THR A 46 3.93 -24.08 -6.04
CA THR A 46 3.57 -25.32 -6.78
C THR A 46 4.10 -25.32 -8.22
N PHE A 47 4.21 -24.14 -8.84
CA PHE A 47 4.75 -23.96 -10.18
C PHE A 47 6.28 -23.79 -10.19
N MET A 48 6.92 -23.62 -9.03
CA MET A 48 8.37 -23.63 -8.94
C MET A 48 8.82 -25.05 -9.30
N PRO A 49 9.58 -25.25 -10.39
CA PRO A 49 9.92 -26.57 -10.90
C PRO A 49 10.99 -27.20 -10.01
N THR A 50 10.59 -27.65 -8.83
CA THR A 50 11.37 -28.59 -8.02
C THR A 50 11.20 -29.96 -8.64
N THR A 51 12.09 -30.26 -9.58
CA THR A 51 12.57 -31.60 -9.97
C THR A 51 11.61 -32.78 -9.72
N GLY A 52 10.91 -33.26 -10.77
CA GLY A 52 10.46 -34.65 -10.85
C GLY A 52 8.95 -34.92 -10.74
N LYS A 53 8.33 -35.23 -11.89
CA LYS A 53 7.20 -36.16 -12.16
C LYS A 53 5.91 -36.20 -11.30
N GLU A 54 5.74 -35.49 -10.19
CA GLU A 54 4.54 -35.62 -9.32
C GLU A 54 3.56 -34.42 -9.34
N ILE A 55 3.76 -33.41 -10.19
CA ILE A 55 3.04 -32.11 -10.06
C ILE A 55 1.63 -32.11 -10.71
N THR A 56 1.21 -33.16 -11.41
CA THR A 56 -0.10 -33.17 -12.10
C THR A 56 -1.30 -33.16 -11.14
N VAL A 57 -1.19 -33.78 -9.96
CA VAL A 57 -2.31 -33.88 -9.00
C VAL A 57 -2.55 -32.58 -8.24
N LEU A 58 -1.49 -31.80 -7.92
CA LEU A 58 -1.64 -30.51 -7.26
C LEU A 58 -2.28 -29.45 -8.16
N ARG A 59 -2.13 -29.59 -9.49
CA ARG A 59 -2.70 -28.66 -10.47
C ARG A 59 -4.22 -28.73 -10.55
N GLU A 60 -4.80 -29.89 -10.24
CA GLU A 60 -6.24 -30.12 -10.25
C GLU A 60 -6.91 -29.66 -8.93
N LEU A 61 -6.13 -29.56 -7.85
CA LEU A 61 -6.60 -29.05 -6.57
C LEU A 61 -6.68 -27.51 -6.53
N ILE A 62 -5.90 -26.83 -7.37
CA ILE A 62 -5.94 -25.36 -7.46
C ILE A 62 -7.08 -24.95 -8.38
N ARG A 63 -8.27 -24.86 -7.78
CA ARG A 63 -9.47 -24.31 -8.38
C ARG A 63 -9.21 -22.91 -8.94
N PRO A 64 -9.23 -22.71 -10.28
CA PRO A 64 -8.87 -21.44 -10.92
C PRO A 64 -9.79 -20.28 -10.50
N GLU A 65 -10.95 -20.59 -9.95
CA GLU A 65 -11.91 -19.62 -9.42
C GLU A 65 -11.32 -18.79 -8.29
N TYR A 66 -10.47 -19.37 -7.43
CA TYR A 66 -9.83 -18.63 -6.34
C TYR A 66 -8.71 -17.72 -6.82
N LEU A 67 -8.10 -18.00 -7.98
CA LEU A 67 -7.09 -17.13 -8.57
C LEU A 67 -7.66 -15.79 -9.02
N LEU A 68 -8.96 -15.74 -9.36
CA LEU A 68 -9.62 -14.47 -9.68
C LEU A 68 -9.68 -13.54 -8.47
N ALA A 69 -9.89 -14.08 -7.27
CA ALA A 69 -9.89 -13.27 -6.05
C ALA A 69 -8.49 -12.70 -5.76
N ASP A 70 -7.45 -13.53 -5.92
CA ASP A 70 -6.06 -13.14 -5.70
C ASP A 70 -5.58 -12.13 -6.77
N ALA A 71 -6.03 -12.29 -8.02
CA ALA A 71 -5.71 -11.37 -9.13
C ALA A 71 -6.18 -9.94 -8.86
N ILE A 72 -7.27 -9.76 -8.10
CA ILE A 72 -7.77 -8.43 -7.71
C ILE A 72 -6.88 -7.80 -6.61
N ALA A 73 -6.36 -8.61 -5.69
CA ALA A 73 -5.52 -8.13 -4.58
C ALA A 73 -4.06 -7.85 -5.01
N LEU A 74 -3.59 -8.58 -6.01
CA LEU A 74 -2.23 -8.51 -6.54
C LEU A 74 -1.77 -7.11 -6.99
N PRO A 75 -2.53 -6.34 -7.81
CA PRO A 75 -2.12 -4.99 -8.19
C PRO A 75 -2.01 -4.05 -6.98
N VAL A 76 -2.82 -4.26 -5.94
CA VAL A 76 -2.76 -3.47 -4.70
C VAL A 76 -1.47 -3.79 -3.95
N PHE A 77 -1.10 -5.06 -3.86
CA PHE A 77 0.13 -5.50 -3.21
C PHE A 77 1.39 -5.03 -3.94
N ILE A 78 1.43 -5.12 -5.28
CA ILE A 78 2.52 -4.56 -6.08
C ILE A 78 2.62 -3.05 -5.85
N SER A 79 1.49 -2.35 -5.79
CA SER A 79 1.47 -0.91 -5.51
C SER A 79 2.01 -0.60 -4.11
N ALA A 80 1.75 -1.45 -3.11
CA ALA A 80 2.29 -1.32 -1.75
C ALA A 80 3.82 -1.41 -1.74
N ILE A 81 4.37 -2.44 -2.40
CA ILE A 81 5.83 -2.65 -2.48
C ILE A 81 6.50 -1.51 -3.26
N ARG A 82 5.90 -1.11 -4.39
CA ARG A 82 6.48 -0.10 -5.28
C ARG A 82 6.16 1.34 -4.88
N ARG A 83 5.54 1.58 -3.73
CA ARG A 83 5.20 2.91 -3.22
C ARG A 83 6.42 3.83 -3.09
N HIS A 84 7.59 3.28 -2.81
CA HIS A 84 8.86 4.03 -2.67
C HIS A 84 9.66 4.15 -3.97
N ALA A 85 9.15 3.63 -5.09
CA ALA A 85 9.89 3.67 -6.35
C ALA A 85 9.93 5.11 -6.93
N PRO A 86 11.09 5.58 -7.43
CA PRO A 86 11.27 6.95 -7.92
C PRO A 86 10.47 7.27 -9.20
N ILE A 87 9.99 6.25 -9.91
CA ILE A 87 9.18 6.38 -11.13
C ILE A 87 7.94 5.51 -10.94
N THR A 88 6.84 6.13 -10.51
CA THR A 88 5.56 5.46 -10.36
C THR A 88 4.62 5.84 -11.51
N PRO A 89 4.08 4.87 -12.26
CA PRO A 89 3.04 5.13 -13.25
C PRO A 89 1.71 5.54 -12.61
N ALA A 90 0.94 6.40 -13.28
CA ALA A 90 -0.30 7.00 -12.76
C ALA A 90 -1.39 5.96 -12.39
N TRP A 91 -1.43 4.82 -13.09
CA TRP A 91 -2.40 3.75 -12.80
C TRP A 91 -2.20 3.14 -11.41
N MET A 92 -0.97 3.07 -10.89
CA MET A 92 -0.69 2.54 -9.54
C MET A 92 -1.31 3.42 -8.46
N ARG A 93 -1.26 4.75 -8.65
CA ARG A 93 -1.90 5.70 -7.74
C ARG A 93 -3.41 5.48 -7.70
N GLN A 94 -4.03 5.25 -8.85
CA GLN A 94 -5.47 4.96 -8.93
C GLN A 94 -5.81 3.63 -8.25
N VAL A 95 -5.00 2.59 -8.46
CA VAL A 95 -5.15 1.30 -7.77
C VAL A 95 -5.05 1.46 -6.26
N TRP A 96 -4.08 2.24 -5.78
CA TRP A 96 -3.91 2.48 -4.34
C TRP A 96 -5.06 3.25 -3.71
N GLN A 97 -5.54 4.30 -4.36
CA GLN A 97 -6.71 5.06 -3.90
C GLN A 97 -7.97 4.17 -3.82
N ARG A 98 -8.05 3.16 -4.69
CA ARG A 98 -9.13 2.16 -4.72
C ARG A 98 -8.80 0.89 -3.94
N ALA A 99 -7.65 0.81 -3.25
CA ALA A 99 -7.17 -0.38 -2.57
C ALA A 99 -8.21 -0.96 -1.61
N ARG A 100 -8.86 -0.09 -0.81
CA ARG A 100 -9.90 -0.51 0.13
C ARG A 100 -11.05 -1.25 -0.56
N ILE A 101 -11.50 -0.74 -1.71
CA ILE A 101 -12.61 -1.33 -2.48
C ILE A 101 -12.13 -2.63 -3.12
N LEU A 102 -10.95 -2.64 -3.73
CA LEU A 102 -10.36 -3.83 -4.37
C LEU A 102 -10.16 -4.98 -3.37
N LEU A 103 -9.59 -4.69 -2.20
CA LEU A 103 -9.38 -5.69 -1.14
C LEU A 103 -10.72 -6.18 -0.56
N SER A 104 -11.70 -5.28 -0.36
CA SER A 104 -13.04 -5.67 0.09
C SER A 104 -13.75 -6.55 -0.94
N LEU A 105 -13.60 -6.23 -2.23
CA LEU A 105 -14.19 -7.00 -3.34
C LEU A 105 -13.55 -8.39 -3.42
N SER A 106 -12.22 -8.48 -3.31
CA SER A 106 -11.50 -9.76 -3.25
C SER A 106 -11.99 -10.63 -2.09
N LEU A 107 -12.12 -10.06 -0.88
CA LEU A 107 -12.70 -10.74 0.28
C LEU A 107 -14.15 -11.21 0.06
N LEU A 108 -14.99 -10.37 -0.56
CA LEU A 108 -16.37 -10.71 -0.88
C LEU A 108 -16.48 -11.82 -1.93
N VAL A 109 -15.63 -11.80 -2.94
CA VAL A 109 -15.55 -12.89 -3.94
C VAL A 109 -15.15 -14.18 -3.24
N TYR A 110 -14.17 -14.13 -2.34
CA TYR A 110 -13.74 -15.31 -1.57
C TYR A 110 -14.87 -15.86 -0.69
N LEU A 111 -15.56 -14.99 0.06
CA LEU A 111 -16.71 -15.38 0.88
C LEU A 111 -17.86 -15.94 0.04
N SER A 112 -18.12 -15.35 -1.12
CA SER A 112 -19.15 -15.83 -2.06
C SER A 112 -18.81 -17.23 -2.60
N LEU A 113 -17.56 -17.45 -3.04
CA LEU A 113 -17.09 -18.75 -3.51
C LEU A 113 -17.15 -19.80 -2.40
N LEU A 114 -16.75 -19.43 -1.18
CA LEU A 114 -16.81 -20.31 -0.03
C LEU A 114 -18.27 -20.69 0.29
N THR A 115 -19.15 -19.70 0.35
CA THR A 115 -20.58 -19.92 0.61
C THR A 115 -21.21 -20.79 -0.48
N ASN A 116 -20.89 -20.54 -1.74
CA ASN A 116 -21.38 -21.36 -2.85
C ASN A 116 -20.87 -22.80 -2.77
N SER A 117 -19.60 -23.00 -2.42
CA SER A 117 -19.02 -24.33 -2.22
C SER A 117 -19.68 -25.08 -1.05
N LEU A 118 -20.13 -24.37 -0.02
CA LEU A 118 -20.88 -24.95 1.09
C LEU A 118 -22.31 -25.33 0.70
N LEU A 119 -22.96 -24.53 -0.15
CA LEU A 119 -24.34 -24.75 -0.59
C LEU A 119 -24.47 -25.84 -1.67
N THR A 120 -23.49 -25.95 -2.57
CA THR A 120 -23.51 -26.88 -3.71
C THR A 120 -22.70 -28.15 -3.46
N GLY A 121 -21.99 -28.26 -2.33
CA GLY A 121 -21.18 -29.40 -1.98
C GLY A 121 -22.01 -30.68 -1.79
N PRO A 122 -21.71 -31.80 -2.48
CA PRO A 122 -22.50 -33.04 -2.43
C PRO A 122 -22.34 -33.86 -1.13
N GLY A 123 -21.94 -33.24 -0.02
CA GLY A 123 -21.70 -33.92 1.26
C GLY A 123 -22.20 -33.08 2.43
N SER A 124 -22.77 -33.74 3.44
CA SER A 124 -23.38 -33.08 4.60
C SER A 124 -22.43 -32.06 5.24
N VAL A 125 -22.89 -30.82 5.35
CA VAL A 125 -22.22 -29.63 5.90
C VAL A 125 -21.44 -29.90 7.20
N GLY A 126 -21.85 -30.88 8.01
CA GLY A 126 -21.23 -31.21 9.29
C GLY A 126 -19.91 -32.00 9.24
N ARG A 127 -19.51 -32.61 8.11
CA ARG A 127 -18.30 -33.49 8.04
C ARG A 127 -17.15 -32.91 7.20
N HIS A 128 -17.42 -31.89 6.38
CA HIS A 128 -16.44 -31.22 5.51
C HIS A 128 -16.12 -29.78 5.89
N LEU A 129 -16.73 -29.23 6.96
CA LEU A 129 -16.22 -28.01 7.57
C LEU A 129 -14.89 -28.35 8.25
N SER A 130 -13.82 -28.40 7.45
CA SER A 130 -12.49 -28.52 7.98
C SER A 130 -12.23 -27.30 8.86
N GLU A 131 -11.59 -27.53 10.00
CA GLU A 131 -11.18 -26.47 10.93
C GLU A 131 -10.43 -25.36 10.19
N ALA A 132 -9.61 -25.73 9.20
CA ALA A 132 -8.91 -24.82 8.30
C ALA A 132 -9.85 -23.88 7.51
N VAL A 133 -10.97 -24.39 6.98
CA VAL A 133 -11.96 -23.57 6.26
C VAL A 133 -12.62 -22.57 7.20
N LEU A 134 -12.99 -23.01 8.42
CA LEU A 134 -13.61 -22.14 9.41
C LEU A 134 -12.64 -21.03 9.87
N ILE A 135 -11.39 -21.40 10.19
CA ILE A 135 -10.33 -20.45 10.55
C ILE A 135 -10.11 -19.44 9.42
N SER A 136 -10.04 -19.91 8.17
CA SER A 136 -9.91 -19.06 6.99
C SER A 136 -11.09 -18.08 6.84
N ALA A 137 -12.33 -18.56 7.01
CA ALA A 137 -13.52 -17.73 6.94
C ALA A 137 -13.51 -16.64 8.02
N LEU A 138 -13.15 -17.01 9.25
CA LEU A 138 -13.06 -16.09 10.39
C LEU A 138 -11.97 -15.04 10.17
N LEU A 139 -10.80 -15.45 9.65
CA LEU A 139 -9.70 -14.55 9.29
C LEU A 139 -10.13 -13.55 8.20
N ASN A 140 -10.85 -14.00 7.17
CA ASN A 140 -11.37 -13.12 6.13
C ASN A 140 -12.40 -12.12 6.68
N LEU A 141 -13.30 -12.57 7.57
CA LEU A 141 -14.27 -11.70 8.20
C LEU A 141 -13.61 -10.67 9.13
N ALA A 142 -12.58 -11.09 9.88
CA ALA A 142 -11.77 -10.21 10.70
C ALA A 142 -11.02 -9.18 9.85
N ALA A 143 -10.43 -9.59 8.73
CA ALA A 143 -9.76 -8.72 7.78
C ALA A 143 -10.73 -7.68 7.18
N LEU A 144 -11.92 -8.11 6.77
CA LEU A 144 -12.97 -7.22 6.24
C LEU A 144 -13.42 -6.21 7.29
N THR A 145 -13.68 -6.68 8.51
CA THR A 145 -14.07 -5.83 9.65
C THR A 145 -12.98 -4.82 9.97
N TYR A 146 -11.72 -5.25 9.99
CA TYR A 146 -10.56 -4.38 10.20
C TYR A 146 -10.46 -3.31 9.11
N LEU A 147 -10.62 -3.70 7.83
CA LEU A 147 -10.57 -2.77 6.69
C LEU A 147 -11.61 -1.65 6.80
N TRP A 148 -12.77 -1.96 7.39
CA TRP A 148 -13.87 -1.02 7.53
C TRP A 148 -13.82 -0.21 8.82
N ARG A 149 -13.32 -0.80 9.91
CA ARG A 149 -13.24 -0.17 11.23
C ARG A 149 -12.03 0.73 11.37
N ALA A 150 -10.92 0.43 10.71
CA ALA A 150 -9.69 1.20 10.83
C ALA A 150 -9.81 2.56 10.11
N ARG A 151 -10.02 3.61 10.91
CA ARG A 151 -10.13 5.01 10.44
C ARG A 151 -8.88 5.55 9.76
N MET A 152 -7.71 4.95 10.00
CA MET A 152 -6.44 5.36 9.39
C MET A 152 -6.28 4.88 7.93
N LEU A 153 -6.97 3.81 7.53
CA LEU A 153 -6.81 3.24 6.19
C LEU A 153 -7.24 4.20 5.06
N PRO A 154 -8.38 4.90 5.15
CA PRO A 154 -8.74 5.92 4.17
C PRO A 154 -7.66 6.98 3.98
N ASP A 155 -7.05 7.44 5.08
CA ASP A 155 -6.02 8.45 5.05
C ASP A 155 -4.72 7.88 4.45
N LEU A 156 -4.34 6.64 4.81
CA LEU A 156 -3.21 5.91 4.20
C LEU A 156 -3.39 5.69 2.67
N PHE A 157 -4.59 5.36 2.23
CA PHE A 157 -4.88 5.14 0.80
C PHE A 157 -5.00 6.44 0.00
N ARG A 158 -5.31 7.55 0.67
CA ARG A 158 -5.30 8.89 0.07
C ARG A 158 -3.89 9.46 0.01
N ASP A 159 -3.06 9.10 0.99
CA ASP A 159 -1.66 9.47 1.11
C ASP A 159 -0.79 8.63 0.16
N TRP A 160 -0.78 9.00 -1.12
CA TRP A 160 0.26 8.55 -2.04
C TRP A 160 1.44 9.50 -1.89
N PRO A 161 2.70 9.01 -1.86
CA PRO A 161 3.86 9.87 -1.98
C PRO A 161 3.80 10.52 -3.36
N ASP A 162 3.12 11.65 -3.45
CA ASP A 162 3.28 12.51 -4.58
C ASP A 162 4.75 12.92 -4.59
N LYS A 163 5.30 13.08 -5.78
CA LYS A 163 6.51 13.86 -5.98
C LYS A 163 6.21 15.34 -5.65
N GLN A 164 5.63 15.63 -4.49
CA GLN A 164 5.53 16.98 -4.00
C GLN A 164 6.91 17.33 -3.49
N ALA A 165 7.57 18.08 -4.37
CA ALA A 165 8.48 19.16 -4.13
C ALA A 165 9.45 18.98 -2.96
N PRO A 166 10.77 19.18 -3.15
CA PRO A 166 11.63 19.47 -2.01
C PRO A 166 10.89 20.47 -1.13
N PRO A 167 10.82 20.25 0.20
CA PRO A 167 10.00 21.08 1.09
C PRO A 167 10.23 22.51 0.69
N ALA A 168 9.16 23.29 0.53
CA ALA A 168 9.21 24.69 0.08
C ALA A 168 10.07 25.62 0.98
N GLY A 169 10.95 25.07 1.82
CA GLY A 169 12.05 25.73 2.53
C GLY A 169 13.47 25.33 2.07
N LYS A 170 13.68 24.43 1.10
CA LYS A 170 15.03 24.14 0.56
C LYS A 170 15.52 24.99 -0.63
N PRO A 171 14.70 25.75 -1.40
CA PRO A 171 15.26 26.77 -2.27
C PRO A 171 15.71 28.00 -1.48
N ILE A 172 15.13 28.29 -0.29
CA ILE A 172 15.50 29.49 0.47
C ILE A 172 16.94 29.38 0.98
N ILE A 173 17.38 28.24 1.52
CA ILE A 173 18.75 28.15 2.04
C ILE A 173 19.77 28.18 0.91
N LYS A 174 19.53 27.49 -0.21
CA LYS A 174 20.45 27.56 -1.36
C LYS A 174 20.42 28.93 -2.03
N GLN A 175 19.26 29.57 -2.18
CA GLN A 175 19.17 30.91 -2.76
C GLN A 175 19.67 31.99 -1.81
N ALA A 176 19.48 31.85 -0.48
CA ALA A 176 20.05 32.74 0.52
C ALA A 176 21.57 32.60 0.58
N LEU A 177 22.10 31.36 0.53
CA LEU A 177 23.55 31.12 0.46
C LEU A 177 24.14 31.64 -0.86
N LEU A 178 23.44 31.48 -1.99
CA LEU A 178 23.88 32.01 -3.27
C LEU A 178 23.78 33.54 -3.33
N ALA A 179 22.74 34.14 -2.73
CA ALA A 179 22.60 35.59 -2.62
C ALA A 179 23.70 36.16 -1.72
N GLU A 180 23.94 35.56 -0.55
CA GLU A 180 24.98 35.99 0.39
C GLU A 180 26.38 35.84 -0.20
N ALA A 181 26.66 34.74 -0.93
CA ALA A 181 27.91 34.56 -1.65
C ALA A 181 28.12 35.64 -2.73
N ASN A 182 27.07 35.98 -3.47
CA ASN A 182 27.15 37.01 -4.51
C ASN A 182 27.34 38.42 -3.92
N THR A 183 26.69 38.73 -2.79
CA THR A 183 26.90 40.00 -2.07
C THR A 183 28.31 40.12 -1.51
N ARG A 184 28.90 39.03 -0.99
CA ARG A 184 30.30 39.03 -0.53
C ARG A 184 31.29 39.23 -1.68
N SER A 185 31.04 38.62 -2.84
CA SER A 185 31.87 38.81 -4.03
C SER A 185 31.88 40.27 -4.50
N GLN A 186 30.71 40.92 -4.54
CA GLN A 186 30.61 42.33 -4.94
C GLN A 186 31.26 43.28 -3.92
N ALA A 187 31.15 42.99 -2.62
CA ALA A 187 31.83 43.77 -1.58
C ALA A 187 33.37 43.67 -1.68
N SER A 188 33.91 42.51 -2.06
CA SER A 188 35.36 42.35 -2.27
C SER A 188 35.89 43.07 -3.52
N GLU A 189 35.09 43.18 -4.58
CA GLU A 189 35.49 43.94 -5.78
C GLU A 189 35.46 45.45 -5.55
N GLN A 190 34.48 45.98 -4.82
CA GLN A 190 34.41 47.43 -4.53
C GLN A 190 35.53 47.93 -3.61
N ASN A 191 36.03 47.09 -2.69
CA ASN A 191 37.12 47.46 -1.78
C ASN A 191 38.52 47.31 -2.42
N SER A 192 38.59 46.86 -3.68
CA SER A 192 39.84 46.71 -4.45
C SER A 192 40.08 47.86 -5.45
N GLY A 193 39.25 48.92 -5.39
CA GLY A 193 39.42 50.15 -6.17
C GLY A 193 40.56 51.06 -5.67
N PRO A 194 41.15 51.88 -6.56
CA PRO A 194 42.59 52.04 -6.70
C PRO A 194 43.22 52.89 -5.59
N SER A 195 44.29 52.35 -4.98
CA SER A 195 45.31 53.16 -4.33
C SER A 195 45.86 54.16 -5.34
N ARG A 196 45.32 55.39 -5.31
CA ARG A 196 45.87 56.56 -5.99
C ARG A 196 47.29 56.77 -5.48
N THR A 197 48.26 56.31 -6.25
CA THR A 197 49.64 56.78 -6.17
C THR A 197 49.65 58.25 -6.59
N GLY A 198 49.89 59.12 -5.62
CA GLY A 198 50.37 60.49 -5.87
C GLY A 198 51.84 60.48 -6.24
#